data_AF-A0A9X3J1Z5-F1
#
_entry.id   AF-A0A9X3J1Z5-F1
#
_cell.length_a   1.000
_cell.length_b   1.000
_cell.length_c   1.000
_cell.angle_alpha   90.00
_cell.angle_beta   90.00
_cell.angle_gamma   90.00
#
_symmetry.space_group_name_H-M   'P 1'
#
loop_
_entity.id
_entity.type
_entity.pdbx_description
1 polymer ?
#
loop_
_entity_poly.entity_id
_entity_poly.type
_entity_poly.pdbx_seq_one_letter_code
_entity_poly.pdbx_strand_id
1 'polypeptide(L)'
;MLAALLAPAKAPAVDLSAHMSLATGALWLGLGCAVAFFLVRPELWRRLWLERVDPRPAGLFRIVFGVVVLWTLLDLIPLLRFLFTDEGLWLPAMARKNYGGELRRLWDPEYGFESWWSVVPALWAKFSLFHLRADPAFVWAVFGLTCASVTAMILGVKTRLSTLLSWFLVNTFYSYSPVFYSGGDTVLRVFLFLGLLTRWGEAYSLDAWWRRKRELLGGSLVVPALRKIPAWPLRLMMLQLAIIYCATGALKSGLTWFDGTALYYALSLDHFYRHPVQIQIATFLHWIGFLPLSTWVTKAWETLFPLALVGVALRRFEREVSAGTWPKVQAWRRLLSYALIAAVVGVLAYVGGLTAWYYYSPGEAPVAITRQQAQALVVAGVLAFPALLLGAYSWLRARRPRAHAWVLRWLCGKRLWLGLGVVMHLVIDVAMNVGTFVQVMLAVYIPWLSASELDAVWRTLMSRPLGEGEGDRPKHKPGWKASLLRPLDRLRYRGPREPYVVHHAADEASIRRVALLRMWDLGARLRFETDPSVPAGALVIVTPDVKTRQAGAEAGRALVPILPGFWWLYPWCLAPGLRTLAGRVVLRTFELR
;
A
#
# COMPACT_ATOMS: atom_id res chain seq x y z
N MET A 1 -27.66 27.09 -24.23
CA MET A 1 -27.14 28.34 -24.83
C MET A 1 -27.21 29.54 -23.88
N LEU A 2 -28.38 30.01 -23.42
CA LEU A 2 -28.44 31.23 -22.57
C LEU A 2 -27.54 31.20 -21.31
N ALA A 3 -27.42 30.06 -20.62
CA ALA A 3 -26.53 29.94 -19.46
C ALA A 3 -25.03 30.15 -19.77
N ALA A 4 -24.60 30.00 -21.04
CA ALA A 4 -23.23 30.32 -21.47
C ALA A 4 -23.04 31.80 -21.82
N LEU A 5 -24.13 32.51 -22.16
CA LEU A 5 -24.15 33.97 -22.36
C LEU A 5 -24.22 34.74 -21.02
N LEU A 6 -24.75 34.10 -19.98
CA LEU A 6 -24.82 34.62 -18.61
C LEU A 6 -23.70 34.09 -17.70
N ALA A 7 -22.75 33.32 -18.25
CA ALA A 7 -21.57 32.91 -17.50
C ALA A 7 -20.75 34.17 -17.15
N PRO A 8 -20.34 34.37 -15.89
CA PRO A 8 -19.48 35.51 -15.54
C PRO A 8 -18.22 35.44 -16.40
N ALA A 9 -17.78 36.59 -16.90
CA ALA A 9 -16.55 36.69 -17.66
C ALA A 9 -15.43 36.02 -16.86
N LYS A 10 -14.66 35.13 -17.51
CA LYS A 10 -13.48 34.51 -16.88
C LYS A 10 -12.66 35.62 -16.23
N ALA A 11 -12.41 35.49 -14.93
CA ALA A 11 -11.59 36.45 -14.19
C ALA A 11 -10.29 36.71 -15.00
N PRO A 12 -9.88 37.99 -15.13
CA PRO A 12 -8.76 38.36 -15.99
C PRO A 12 -7.53 37.54 -15.60
N ALA A 13 -6.79 37.08 -16.62
CA ALA A 13 -5.61 36.25 -16.39
C ALA A 13 -4.63 37.00 -15.48
N VAL A 14 -4.38 36.42 -14.29
CA VAL A 14 -3.47 37.04 -13.31
C VAL A 14 -2.05 36.88 -13.85
N ASP A 15 -1.43 37.99 -14.22
CA ASP A 15 -0.04 37.98 -14.66
C ASP A 15 0.88 37.73 -13.44
N LEU A 16 1.44 36.53 -13.42
CA LEU A 16 2.34 36.03 -12.37
C LEU A 16 3.80 36.06 -12.82
N SER A 17 4.08 36.41 -14.09
CA SER A 17 5.39 36.26 -14.72
C SER A 17 6.50 36.98 -13.94
N ALA A 18 6.22 38.21 -13.48
CA ALA A 18 7.12 39.03 -12.67
C ALA A 18 7.49 38.41 -11.31
N HIS A 19 6.69 37.48 -10.78
CA HIS A 19 6.88 36.89 -9.46
C HIS A 19 7.22 35.38 -9.50
N MET A 20 7.05 34.72 -10.65
CA MET A 20 7.41 33.30 -10.82
C MET A 20 8.89 33.04 -10.54
N SER A 21 9.80 33.89 -11.02
CA SER A 21 11.24 33.75 -10.81
C SER A 21 11.61 33.83 -9.33
N LEU A 22 11.06 34.81 -8.61
CA LEU A 22 11.31 35.03 -7.19
C LEU A 22 10.65 33.96 -6.32
N ALA A 23 9.41 33.56 -6.60
CA ALA A 23 8.75 32.45 -5.91
C ALA A 23 9.50 31.12 -6.13
N THR A 24 9.98 30.87 -7.35
CA THR A 24 10.83 29.71 -7.67
C THR A 24 12.15 29.76 -6.91
N GLY A 25 12.83 30.92 -6.88
CA GLY A 25 14.05 31.12 -6.08
C GLY A 25 13.84 30.91 -4.59
N ALA A 26 12.72 31.40 -4.03
CA ALA A 26 12.35 31.16 -2.65
C ALA A 26 12.11 29.67 -2.37
N LEU A 27 11.42 28.94 -3.27
CA LEU A 27 11.21 27.50 -3.15
C LEU A 27 12.54 26.70 -3.22
N TRP A 28 13.47 27.11 -4.10
CA TRP A 28 14.82 26.53 -4.14
C TRP A 28 15.61 26.79 -2.85
N LEU A 29 15.51 28.00 -2.28
CA LEU A 29 16.09 28.32 -0.97
C LEU A 29 15.49 27.44 0.13
N GLY A 30 14.17 27.29 0.16
CA GLY A 30 13.47 26.40 1.09
C GLY A 30 13.91 24.94 0.96
N LEU A 31 14.04 24.43 -0.26
CA LEU A 31 14.58 23.09 -0.51
C LEU A 31 16.05 22.98 -0.05
N GLY A 32 16.87 24.00 -0.32
CA GLY A 32 18.25 24.09 0.16
C GLY A 32 18.34 24.04 1.70
N CYS A 33 17.49 24.80 2.40
CA CYS A 33 17.39 24.77 3.86
C CYS A 33 16.93 23.39 4.38
N ALA A 34 15.99 22.72 3.71
CA ALA A 34 15.54 21.38 4.05
C ALA A 34 16.63 20.31 3.84
N VAL A 35 17.45 20.43 2.80
CA VAL A 35 18.63 19.58 2.58
C VAL A 35 19.70 19.87 3.64
N ALA A 36 20.01 21.15 3.88
CA ALA A 36 20.97 21.58 4.90
C ALA A 36 20.59 21.11 6.30
N PHE A 37 19.28 21.05 6.64
CA PHE A 37 18.82 20.47 7.90
C PHE A 37 19.31 19.03 8.09
N PHE A 38 19.26 18.20 7.04
CA PHE A 38 19.74 16.83 7.09
C PHE A 38 21.27 16.70 7.00
N LEU A 39 21.98 17.68 6.41
CA LEU A 39 23.45 17.78 6.51
C LEU A 39 23.91 18.14 7.93
N VAL A 40 23.16 18.99 8.64
CA VAL A 40 23.39 19.34 10.06
C VAL A 40 22.94 18.22 10.99
N ARG A 41 21.92 17.45 10.61
CA ARG A 41 21.31 16.34 11.38
C ARG A 41 21.36 14.98 10.65
N PRO A 42 22.54 14.49 10.22
CA PRO A 42 22.65 13.27 9.41
C PRO A 42 22.22 12.02 10.19
N GLU A 43 22.25 12.04 11.52
CA GLU A 43 21.69 10.96 12.33
C GLU A 43 20.17 10.80 12.16
N LEU A 44 19.44 11.90 11.89
CA LEU A 44 18.01 11.85 11.58
C LEU A 44 17.78 11.31 10.15
N TRP A 45 18.59 11.72 9.17
CA TRP A 45 18.53 11.18 7.81
C TRP A 45 18.81 9.66 7.78
N ARG A 46 19.86 9.22 8.49
CA ARG A 46 20.20 7.79 8.64
C ARG A 46 19.06 7.00 9.31
N ARG A 47 18.46 7.53 10.39
CA ARG A 47 17.29 6.91 11.05
C ARG A 47 16.03 6.92 10.16
N LEU A 48 15.86 7.92 9.29
CA LEU A 48 14.70 8.04 8.41
C LEU A 48 14.79 7.10 7.20
N TRP A 49 15.96 6.92 6.60
CA TRP A 49 16.08 6.20 5.31
C TRP A 49 16.95 4.94 5.34
N LEU A 50 18.07 4.95 6.07
CA LEU A 50 19.11 3.91 5.95
C LEU A 50 19.01 2.76 6.96
N GLU A 51 17.99 2.81 7.83
CA GLU A 51 17.67 1.75 8.80
C GLU A 51 17.35 0.41 8.12
N ARG A 52 17.66 -0.70 8.82
CA ARG A 52 17.32 -2.06 8.40
C ARG A 52 16.05 -2.54 9.11
N VAL A 53 14.99 -2.81 8.34
CA VAL A 53 13.67 -3.21 8.85
C VAL A 53 13.32 -4.65 8.48
N ASP A 54 12.28 -5.18 9.15
CA ASP A 54 11.75 -6.52 8.90
C ASP A 54 11.16 -6.62 7.47
N PRO A 55 11.49 -7.67 6.69
CA PRO A 55 11.01 -7.82 5.31
C PRO A 55 9.57 -8.31 5.16
N ARG A 56 8.90 -8.79 6.21
CA ARG A 56 7.55 -9.41 6.11
C ARG A 56 6.48 -8.49 5.48
N PRO A 57 6.37 -7.19 5.83
CA PRO A 57 5.43 -6.28 5.16
C PRO A 57 5.71 -6.15 3.66
N ALA A 58 6.98 -6.07 3.25
CA ALA A 58 7.36 -6.01 1.85
C ALA A 58 7.02 -7.31 1.11
N GLY A 59 7.30 -8.47 1.72
CA GLY A 59 6.99 -9.78 1.15
C GLY A 59 5.49 -10.02 1.00
N LEU A 60 4.67 -9.57 1.96
CA LEU A 60 3.22 -9.67 1.86
C LEU A 60 2.67 -8.68 0.82
N PHE A 61 3.21 -7.46 0.77
CA PHE A 61 2.85 -6.47 -0.24
C PHE A 61 3.09 -7.02 -1.65
N ARG A 62 4.27 -7.59 -1.94
CA ARG A 62 4.60 -8.26 -3.21
C ARG A 62 3.55 -9.29 -3.64
N ILE A 63 3.06 -10.11 -2.71
CA ILE A 63 2.05 -11.14 -3.00
C ILE A 63 0.70 -10.50 -3.30
N VAL A 64 0.15 -9.70 -2.38
CA VAL A 64 -1.20 -9.13 -2.53
C VAL A 64 -1.27 -8.18 -3.71
N PHE A 65 -0.31 -7.26 -3.82
CA PHE A 65 -0.21 -6.33 -4.94
C PHE A 65 0.04 -7.06 -6.26
N GLY A 66 0.93 -8.06 -6.29
CA GLY A 66 1.17 -8.88 -7.48
C GLY A 66 -0.09 -9.61 -7.95
N VAL A 67 -0.89 -10.15 -7.03
CA VAL A 67 -2.19 -10.77 -7.36
C VAL A 67 -3.16 -9.75 -7.95
N VAL A 68 -3.22 -8.51 -7.43
CA VAL A 68 -4.05 -7.44 -8.02
C VAL A 68 -3.55 -7.05 -9.42
N VAL A 69 -2.22 -6.97 -9.63
CA VAL A 69 -1.62 -6.74 -10.96
C VAL A 69 -2.00 -7.85 -11.92
N LEU A 70 -1.85 -9.12 -11.51
CA LEU A 70 -2.20 -10.28 -12.34
C LEU A 70 -3.69 -10.29 -12.67
N TRP A 71 -4.57 -10.03 -11.69
CA TRP A 71 -6.01 -9.92 -11.92
C TRP A 71 -6.34 -8.82 -12.93
N THR A 72 -5.75 -7.63 -12.78
CA THR A 72 -5.95 -6.50 -13.72
C THR A 72 -5.52 -6.87 -15.14
N LEU A 73 -4.45 -7.65 -15.30
CA LEU A 73 -4.04 -8.16 -16.63
C LEU A 73 -5.03 -9.21 -17.17
N LEU A 74 -5.50 -10.14 -16.34
CA LEU A 74 -6.46 -11.17 -16.76
C LEU A 74 -7.81 -10.56 -17.17
N ASP A 75 -8.23 -9.47 -16.53
CA ASP A 75 -9.46 -8.73 -16.87
C ASP A 75 -9.39 -8.09 -18.27
N LEU A 76 -8.18 -7.82 -18.78
CA LEU A 76 -7.98 -7.32 -20.15
C LEU A 76 -8.15 -8.39 -21.23
N ILE A 77 -8.19 -9.69 -20.90
CA ILE A 77 -8.23 -10.80 -21.89
C ILE A 77 -9.31 -10.60 -22.98
N PRO A 78 -10.57 -10.25 -22.67
CA PRO A 78 -11.60 -10.04 -23.70
C PRO A 78 -11.31 -8.86 -24.64
N LEU A 79 -10.50 -7.91 -24.17
CA LEU A 79 -10.20 -6.65 -24.86
C LEU A 79 -8.81 -6.66 -25.52
N LEU A 80 -7.99 -7.69 -25.32
CA LEU A 80 -6.58 -7.71 -25.78
C LEU A 80 -6.44 -7.45 -27.28
N ARG A 81 -7.24 -8.14 -28.10
CA ARG A 81 -7.27 -7.97 -29.56
C ARG A 81 -7.73 -6.57 -29.96
N PHE A 82 -8.73 -6.03 -29.27
CA PHE A 82 -9.28 -4.70 -29.59
C PHE A 82 -8.37 -3.54 -29.16
N LEU A 83 -7.64 -3.66 -28.05
CA LEU A 83 -6.89 -2.55 -27.46
C LEU A 83 -5.40 -2.49 -27.86
N PHE A 84 -4.79 -3.64 -28.17
CA PHE A 84 -3.32 -3.72 -28.29
C PHE A 84 -2.79 -4.30 -29.60
N THR A 85 -3.63 -4.80 -30.52
CA THR A 85 -3.15 -5.31 -31.82
C THR A 85 -3.30 -4.28 -32.95
N ASP A 86 -2.63 -4.57 -34.07
CA ASP A 86 -2.78 -3.90 -35.36
C ASP A 86 -4.11 -4.14 -36.08
N GLU A 87 -5.01 -4.95 -35.51
CA GLU A 87 -6.41 -5.12 -35.95
C GLU A 87 -7.38 -4.31 -35.07
N GLY A 88 -6.88 -3.62 -34.03
CA GLY A 88 -7.66 -2.97 -32.98
C GLY A 88 -7.93 -1.48 -33.18
N LEU A 89 -8.35 -0.83 -32.09
CA LEU A 89 -8.72 0.59 -32.02
C LEU A 89 -7.58 1.55 -32.42
N TRP A 90 -6.34 1.20 -32.09
CA TRP A 90 -5.15 1.99 -32.40
C TRP A 90 -4.15 1.13 -33.15
N LEU A 91 -3.91 1.45 -34.42
CA LEU A 91 -2.82 0.86 -35.20
C LEU A 91 -1.46 1.28 -34.59
N PRO A 92 -0.40 0.45 -34.63
CA PRO A 92 0.90 0.75 -34.03
C PRO A 92 1.52 2.08 -34.48
N ALA A 93 1.35 2.45 -35.75
CA ALA A 93 1.80 3.74 -36.26
C ALA A 93 1.05 4.93 -35.64
N MET A 94 -0.27 4.81 -35.43
CA MET A 94 -1.09 5.82 -34.75
C MET A 94 -0.75 5.90 -33.26
N ALA A 95 -0.57 4.74 -32.61
CA ALA A 95 -0.15 4.67 -31.21
C ALA A 95 1.25 5.29 -31.01
N ARG A 96 2.23 4.98 -31.86
CA ARG A 96 3.56 5.62 -31.87
C ARG A 96 3.45 7.14 -31.99
N LYS A 97 2.71 7.63 -32.99
CA LYS A 97 2.58 9.06 -33.28
C LYS A 97 1.98 9.86 -32.12
N ASN A 98 0.94 9.32 -31.48
CA ASN A 98 0.20 10.03 -30.44
C ASN A 98 0.75 9.79 -29.02
N TYR A 99 1.28 8.58 -28.75
CA TYR A 99 1.58 8.13 -27.39
C TYR A 99 3.03 7.66 -27.18
N GLY A 100 3.80 7.34 -28.23
CA GLY A 100 5.17 6.80 -28.14
C GLY A 100 6.28 7.79 -27.70
N GLY A 101 5.95 9.06 -27.47
CA GLY A 101 6.94 10.07 -27.03
C GLY A 101 8.03 10.31 -28.09
N GLU A 102 9.30 10.26 -27.70
CA GLU A 102 10.43 10.45 -28.64
C GLU A 102 10.63 9.28 -29.61
N LEU A 103 10.01 8.11 -29.38
CA LEU A 103 10.08 6.97 -30.31
C LEU A 103 9.57 7.33 -31.72
N ARG A 104 8.70 8.35 -31.85
CA ARG A 104 8.21 8.89 -33.13
C ARG A 104 9.29 9.56 -34.01
N ARG A 105 10.49 9.80 -33.46
CA ARG A 105 11.65 10.41 -34.13
C ARG A 105 12.85 9.46 -34.13
N LEU A 106 13.05 8.77 -33.00
CA LEU A 106 14.22 7.93 -32.74
C LEU A 106 14.17 6.54 -33.40
N TRP A 107 13.00 6.13 -33.90
CA TRP A 107 12.80 4.80 -34.48
C TRP A 107 11.84 4.84 -35.68
N ASP A 108 12.21 4.11 -36.72
CA ASP A 108 11.44 3.92 -37.95
C ASP A 108 11.22 2.42 -38.25
N PRO A 109 10.09 2.00 -38.86
CA PRO A 109 9.82 0.59 -39.17
C PRO A 109 10.78 -0.06 -40.18
N GLU A 110 11.33 0.71 -41.12
CA GLU A 110 12.20 0.21 -42.19
C GLU A 110 13.67 0.22 -41.75
N TYR A 111 14.11 1.29 -41.06
CA TYR A 111 15.52 1.50 -40.69
C TYR A 111 15.84 1.19 -39.21
N GLY A 112 14.84 0.96 -38.36
CA GLY A 112 15.03 0.69 -36.94
C GLY A 112 15.36 1.94 -36.13
N PHE A 113 16.21 1.81 -35.11
CA PHE A 113 16.66 2.95 -34.30
C PHE A 113 17.71 3.77 -35.06
N GLU A 114 17.55 5.10 -35.07
CA GLU A 114 18.50 6.07 -35.67
C GLU A 114 19.95 5.85 -35.21
N SER A 115 20.14 5.39 -33.98
CA SER A 115 21.45 5.03 -33.41
C SER A 115 21.29 4.06 -32.25
N TRP A 116 22.33 3.28 -31.93
CA TRP A 116 22.24 2.25 -30.88
C TRP A 116 21.92 2.83 -29.50
N TRP A 117 22.34 4.07 -29.21
CA TRP A 117 22.03 4.76 -27.95
C TRP A 117 20.60 5.31 -27.90
N SER A 118 19.92 5.47 -29.05
CA SER A 118 18.54 6.01 -29.13
C SER A 118 17.50 5.15 -28.40
N VAL A 119 17.85 3.88 -28.12
CA VAL A 119 17.11 3.00 -27.21
C VAL A 119 16.97 3.60 -25.80
N VAL A 120 17.98 4.32 -25.29
CA VAL A 120 17.97 4.88 -23.93
C VAL A 120 16.94 6.02 -23.76
N PRO A 121 16.93 7.10 -24.57
CA PRO A 121 15.89 8.11 -24.50
C PRO A 121 14.51 7.58 -24.91
N ALA A 122 14.43 6.58 -25.80
CA ALA A 122 13.18 5.89 -26.08
C ALA A 122 12.61 5.20 -24.83
N LEU A 123 13.40 4.36 -24.14
CA LEU A 123 13.00 3.69 -22.89
C LEU A 123 12.68 4.64 -21.74
N TRP A 124 13.29 5.83 -21.72
CA TRP A 124 12.97 6.88 -20.75
C TRP A 124 11.63 7.60 -21.05
N ALA A 125 11.18 7.56 -22.30
CA ALA A 125 9.89 8.10 -22.73
C ALA A 125 8.75 7.07 -22.51
N LYS A 126 7.64 7.24 -23.23
CA LYS A 126 6.45 6.37 -23.16
C LYS A 126 6.62 5.10 -24.02
N PHE A 127 7.70 4.36 -23.81
CA PHE A 127 8.01 3.17 -24.60
C PHE A 127 7.01 2.02 -24.38
N SER A 128 6.66 1.32 -25.46
CA SER A 128 5.93 0.06 -25.45
C SER A 128 6.51 -0.87 -26.53
N LEU A 129 6.59 -2.18 -26.27
CA LEU A 129 6.91 -3.15 -27.32
C LEU A 129 5.86 -3.13 -28.46
N PHE A 130 4.60 -2.85 -28.15
CA PHE A 130 3.51 -2.77 -29.12
C PHE A 130 3.62 -1.57 -30.06
N HIS A 131 4.41 -0.57 -29.70
CA HIS A 131 4.79 0.48 -30.64
C HIS A 131 5.70 -0.04 -31.75
N LEU A 132 6.50 -1.10 -31.53
CA LEU A 132 7.38 -1.66 -32.54
C LEU A 132 6.65 -2.69 -33.41
N ARG A 133 5.92 -3.61 -32.78
CA ARG A 133 5.23 -4.74 -33.41
C ARG A 133 3.99 -5.13 -32.60
N ALA A 134 2.85 -5.36 -33.25
CA ALA A 134 1.59 -5.63 -32.55
C ALA A 134 0.64 -6.62 -33.26
N ASP A 135 1.15 -7.53 -34.08
CA ASP A 135 0.31 -8.62 -34.59
C ASP A 135 -0.27 -9.45 -33.43
N PRO A 136 -1.45 -10.07 -33.59
CA PRO A 136 -2.10 -10.81 -32.52
C PRO A 136 -1.19 -11.84 -31.84
N ALA A 137 -0.40 -12.61 -32.59
CA ALA A 137 0.48 -13.63 -32.04
C ALA A 137 1.56 -13.02 -31.12
N PHE A 138 2.18 -11.90 -31.53
CA PHE A 138 3.13 -11.18 -30.69
C PHE A 138 2.49 -10.60 -29.42
N VAL A 139 1.30 -10.00 -29.52
CA VAL A 139 0.58 -9.44 -28.36
C VAL A 139 0.22 -10.54 -27.35
N TRP A 140 -0.31 -11.68 -27.80
CA TRP A 140 -0.61 -12.81 -26.93
C TRP A 140 0.66 -13.44 -26.31
N ALA A 141 1.78 -13.49 -27.03
CA ALA A 141 3.06 -13.96 -26.49
C ALA A 141 3.59 -13.02 -25.39
N VAL A 142 3.57 -11.70 -25.62
CA VAL A 142 3.94 -10.69 -24.61
C VAL A 142 3.00 -10.76 -23.40
N PHE A 143 1.69 -10.95 -23.61
CA PHE A 143 0.72 -11.12 -22.54
C PHE A 143 1.02 -12.36 -21.68
N GLY A 144 1.22 -13.52 -22.30
CA GLY A 144 1.59 -14.76 -21.62
C GLY A 144 2.88 -14.62 -20.81
N LEU A 145 3.91 -13.99 -21.40
CA LEU A 145 5.17 -13.67 -20.71
C LEU A 145 4.97 -12.70 -19.53
N THR A 146 4.06 -11.72 -19.67
CA THR A 146 3.71 -10.78 -18.60
C THR A 146 3.10 -11.53 -17.42
N CYS A 147 2.06 -12.32 -17.66
CA CYS A 147 1.39 -13.16 -16.66
C CYS A 147 2.36 -14.14 -15.99
N ALA A 148 3.25 -14.77 -16.76
CA ALA A 148 4.31 -15.65 -16.23
C ALA A 148 5.30 -14.87 -15.34
N SER A 149 5.74 -13.69 -15.76
CA SER A 149 6.66 -12.84 -14.97
C SER A 149 6.04 -12.40 -13.64
N VAL A 150 4.77 -11.96 -13.67
CA VAL A 150 4.03 -11.50 -12.49
C VAL A 150 3.77 -12.68 -11.55
N THR A 151 3.45 -13.86 -12.08
CA THR A 151 3.32 -15.09 -11.29
C THR A 151 4.66 -15.46 -10.62
N ALA A 152 5.77 -15.42 -11.35
CA ALA A 152 7.10 -15.64 -10.77
C ALA A 152 7.46 -14.59 -9.70
N MET A 153 7.00 -13.33 -9.88
CA MET A 153 7.14 -12.27 -8.88
C MET A 153 6.27 -12.52 -7.63
N ILE A 154 5.02 -13.01 -7.79
CA ILE A 154 4.11 -13.39 -6.68
C ILE A 154 4.67 -14.58 -5.88
N LEU A 155 5.24 -15.58 -6.56
CA LEU A 155 5.92 -16.71 -5.89
C LEU A 155 7.28 -16.31 -5.30
N GLY A 156 7.88 -15.24 -5.82
CA GLY A 156 9.20 -14.76 -5.39
C GLY A 156 10.31 -15.70 -5.86
N VAL A 157 10.27 -16.07 -7.15
CA VAL A 157 11.29 -16.82 -7.87
C VAL A 157 12.16 -15.82 -8.64
N LYS A 158 13.48 -15.86 -8.43
CA LYS A 158 14.45 -14.89 -8.98
C LYS A 158 13.94 -13.45 -8.82
N THR A 159 13.44 -13.11 -7.62
CA THR A 159 12.51 -12.00 -7.35
C THR A 159 12.93 -10.67 -7.96
N ARG A 160 14.23 -10.35 -8.00
CA ARG A 160 14.73 -9.12 -8.64
C ARG A 160 14.47 -9.10 -10.15
N LEU A 161 14.77 -10.20 -10.84
CA LEU A 161 14.58 -10.34 -12.28
C LEU A 161 13.10 -10.42 -12.63
N SER A 162 12.30 -11.21 -11.89
CA SER A 162 10.85 -11.27 -12.12
C SER A 162 10.18 -9.93 -11.87
N THR A 163 10.56 -9.18 -10.83
CA THR A 163 10.04 -7.80 -10.63
C THR A 163 10.42 -6.86 -11.77
N LEU A 164 11.66 -6.93 -12.29
CA LEU A 164 12.11 -6.11 -13.43
C LEU A 164 11.31 -6.42 -14.70
N LEU A 165 11.17 -7.70 -15.03
CA LEU A 165 10.39 -8.15 -16.18
C LEU A 165 8.91 -7.76 -16.03
N SER A 166 8.31 -7.98 -14.86
CA SER A 166 6.93 -7.55 -14.59
C SER A 166 6.76 -6.05 -14.73
N TRP A 167 7.67 -5.23 -14.18
CA TRP A 167 7.60 -3.78 -14.33
C TRP A 167 7.65 -3.36 -15.80
N PHE A 168 8.60 -3.87 -16.57
CA PHE A 168 8.78 -3.51 -17.99
C PHE A 168 7.60 -3.98 -18.87
N LEU A 169 7.19 -5.23 -18.70
CA LEU A 169 6.11 -5.83 -19.49
C LEU A 169 4.74 -5.26 -19.13
N VAL A 170 4.45 -4.98 -17.85
CA VAL A 170 3.22 -4.28 -17.47
C VAL A 170 3.19 -2.86 -18.03
N ASN A 171 4.32 -2.14 -18.02
CA ASN A 171 4.40 -0.81 -18.63
C ASN A 171 4.24 -0.83 -20.16
N THR A 172 4.52 -1.95 -20.84
CA THR A 172 4.27 -2.10 -22.28
C THR A 172 2.78 -1.95 -22.61
N PHE A 173 1.88 -2.56 -21.85
CA PHE A 173 0.42 -2.38 -22.03
C PHE A 173 0.01 -0.92 -21.77
N TYR A 174 0.34 -0.39 -20.59
CA TYR A 174 -0.10 0.96 -20.18
C TYR A 174 0.57 2.14 -20.89
N SER A 175 1.60 1.90 -21.70
CA SER A 175 2.25 2.96 -22.51
C SER A 175 1.83 2.91 -23.98
N TYR A 176 1.15 1.84 -24.43
CA TYR A 176 0.68 1.73 -25.81
C TYR A 176 -0.42 2.75 -26.13
N SER A 177 -1.48 2.77 -25.32
CA SER A 177 -2.62 3.68 -25.46
C SER A 177 -3.24 3.99 -24.09
N PRO A 178 -3.62 5.26 -23.82
CA PRO A 178 -4.24 5.66 -22.56
C PRO A 178 -5.76 5.43 -22.49
N VAL A 179 -6.39 4.84 -23.52
CA VAL A 179 -7.87 4.78 -23.62
C VAL A 179 -8.56 4.09 -22.44
N PHE A 180 -7.97 3.00 -21.92
CA PHE A 180 -8.52 2.23 -20.80
C PHE A 180 -7.90 2.61 -19.45
N TYR A 181 -7.11 3.69 -19.40
CA TYR A 181 -6.24 4.02 -18.28
C TYR A 181 -6.99 4.72 -17.12
N SER A 182 -6.82 4.20 -15.91
CA SER A 182 -7.37 4.78 -14.68
C SER A 182 -6.30 5.40 -13.77
N GLY A 183 -6.74 6.14 -12.76
CA GLY A 183 -5.87 6.58 -11.67
C GLY A 183 -5.22 5.41 -10.92
N GLY A 184 -5.89 4.26 -10.84
CA GLY A 184 -5.37 3.04 -10.18
C GLY A 184 -4.16 2.47 -10.90
N ASP A 185 -4.16 2.50 -12.23
CA ASP A 185 -3.05 2.02 -13.06
C ASP A 185 -1.80 2.89 -12.89
N THR A 186 -1.99 4.20 -12.65
CA THR A 186 -0.88 5.10 -12.27
C THR A 186 -0.21 4.62 -10.99
N VAL A 187 -1.01 4.33 -9.95
CA VAL A 187 -0.53 3.84 -8.66
C VAL A 187 0.15 2.48 -8.83
N LEU A 188 -0.45 1.57 -9.62
CA LEU A 188 0.11 0.27 -9.94
C LEU A 188 1.51 0.40 -10.56
N ARG A 189 1.67 1.19 -11.62
CA ARG A 189 2.96 1.39 -12.31
C ARG A 189 4.04 1.96 -11.39
N VAL A 190 3.68 2.97 -10.58
CA VAL A 190 4.61 3.63 -9.63
C VAL A 190 5.01 2.67 -8.51
N PHE A 191 4.08 1.93 -7.90
CA PHE A 191 4.40 1.02 -6.81
C PHE A 191 5.13 -0.24 -7.29
N LEU A 192 4.90 -0.69 -8.53
CA LEU A 192 5.68 -1.75 -9.15
C LEU A 192 7.13 -1.31 -9.40
N PHE A 193 7.35 -0.05 -9.82
CA PHE A 193 8.69 0.55 -9.88
C PHE A 193 9.38 0.60 -8.51
N LEU A 194 8.68 1.09 -7.47
CA LEU A 194 9.20 1.08 -6.10
C LEU A 194 9.47 -0.35 -5.58
N GLY A 195 8.75 -1.35 -6.09
CA GLY A 195 9.00 -2.77 -5.85
C GLY A 195 10.42 -3.23 -6.22
N LEU A 196 10.96 -2.75 -7.35
CA LEU A 196 12.34 -3.01 -7.81
C LEU A 196 13.38 -2.68 -6.72
N LEU A 197 13.11 -1.58 -6.01
CA LEU A 197 14.00 -0.98 -5.01
C LEU A 197 13.87 -1.65 -3.63
N THR A 198 12.75 -2.33 -3.37
CA THR A 198 12.32 -2.75 -2.02
C THR A 198 13.02 -4.00 -1.48
N ARG A 199 13.64 -4.83 -2.34
CA ARG A 199 14.12 -6.19 -1.98
C ARG A 199 13.01 -7.04 -1.32
N TRP A 200 11.78 -6.91 -1.80
CA TRP A 200 10.60 -7.62 -1.29
C TRP A 200 10.59 -9.16 -1.47
N GLY A 201 11.69 -9.73 -1.99
CA GLY A 201 11.96 -11.17 -2.03
C GLY A 201 12.68 -11.72 -0.79
N GLU A 202 12.95 -10.93 0.25
CA GLU A 202 13.59 -11.43 1.48
C GLU A 202 12.62 -12.11 2.46
N ALA A 203 11.30 -12.08 2.20
CA ALA A 203 10.26 -12.76 2.97
C ALA A 203 9.12 -13.29 2.07
N TYR A 204 8.47 -14.35 2.55
CA TYR A 204 7.33 -15.03 1.90
C TYR A 204 7.58 -15.41 0.43
N SER A 205 8.83 -15.71 0.06
CA SER A 205 9.29 -15.99 -1.30
C SER A 205 9.96 -17.36 -1.39
N LEU A 206 9.91 -17.98 -2.58
CA LEU A 206 10.65 -19.21 -2.86
C LEU A 206 12.18 -18.98 -2.82
N ASP A 207 12.67 -17.81 -3.22
CA ASP A 207 14.09 -17.44 -3.07
C ASP A 207 14.56 -17.48 -1.60
N ALA A 208 13.78 -16.88 -0.68
CA ALA A 208 14.13 -16.89 0.75
C ALA A 208 13.95 -18.28 1.37
N TRP A 209 12.98 -19.05 0.90
CA TRP A 209 12.77 -20.44 1.30
C TRP A 209 13.95 -21.34 0.91
N TRP A 210 14.29 -21.41 -0.38
CA TRP A 210 15.38 -22.27 -0.87
C TRP A 210 16.73 -21.93 -0.25
N ARG A 211 16.98 -20.64 -0.02
CA ARG A 211 18.17 -20.18 0.71
C ARG A 211 18.20 -20.71 2.15
N ARG A 212 17.12 -20.55 2.91
CA ARG A 212 17.05 -21.02 4.31
C ARG A 212 17.05 -22.56 4.40
N LYS A 213 16.45 -23.25 3.43
CA LYS A 213 16.56 -24.73 3.29
C LYS A 213 18.03 -25.13 3.07
N ARG A 214 18.76 -24.45 2.17
CA ARG A 214 20.18 -24.69 1.94
C ARG A 214 21.05 -24.42 3.18
N GLU A 215 20.79 -23.32 3.88
CA GLU A 215 21.48 -22.97 5.14
C GLU A 215 21.25 -24.03 6.24
N LEU A 216 20.04 -24.61 6.35
CA LEU A 216 19.75 -25.75 7.25
C LEU A 216 20.43 -27.06 6.80
N LEU A 217 20.41 -27.36 5.50
CA LEU A 217 21.08 -28.56 4.96
C LEU A 217 22.59 -28.51 5.17
N GLY A 218 23.18 -27.31 5.09
CA GLY A 218 24.60 -27.05 5.36
C GLY A 218 25.00 -27.03 6.84
N GLY A 219 24.15 -27.51 7.76
CA GLY A 219 24.51 -27.70 9.17
C GLY A 219 24.07 -26.60 10.14
N SER A 220 23.18 -25.68 9.75
CA SER A 220 22.67 -24.68 10.70
C SER A 220 21.81 -25.32 11.80
N LEU A 221 22.31 -25.27 13.05
CA LEU A 221 21.62 -25.75 14.25
C LEU A 221 20.37 -24.93 14.63
N VAL A 222 20.20 -23.74 14.03
CA VAL A 222 19.06 -22.85 14.27
C VAL A 222 18.31 -22.51 12.99
N VAL A 223 17.02 -22.22 13.12
CA VAL A 223 16.18 -21.68 12.03
C VAL A 223 16.77 -20.35 11.55
N PRO A 224 17.31 -20.25 10.31
CA PRO A 224 18.01 -19.03 9.88
C PRO A 224 17.07 -17.83 9.83
N ALA A 225 17.52 -16.65 10.26
CA ALA A 225 16.67 -15.46 10.32
C ALA A 225 16.39 -14.85 8.93
N LEU A 226 15.29 -14.09 8.80
CA LEU A 226 15.02 -13.32 7.59
C LEU A 226 16.01 -12.15 7.47
N ARG A 227 16.57 -11.93 6.27
CA ARG A 227 17.53 -10.84 6.02
C ARG A 227 16.80 -9.50 5.99
N LYS A 228 17.17 -8.56 6.87
CA LYS A 228 16.56 -7.24 6.97
C LYS A 228 16.79 -6.40 5.69
N ILE A 229 15.76 -5.70 5.25
CA ILE A 229 15.77 -4.83 4.06
C ILE A 229 16.02 -3.37 4.43
N PRO A 230 16.53 -2.51 3.53
CA PRO A 230 16.60 -1.08 3.79
C PRO A 230 15.19 -0.49 3.92
N ALA A 231 15.00 0.48 4.82
CA ALA A 231 13.68 1.05 5.10
C ALA A 231 13.18 2.04 4.05
N TRP A 232 14.08 2.69 3.32
CA TRP A 232 13.72 3.78 2.40
C TRP A 232 12.69 3.45 1.33
N PRO A 233 12.65 2.27 0.68
CA PRO A 233 11.68 2.01 -0.39
C PRO A 233 10.25 1.95 0.15
N LEU A 234 10.05 1.29 1.31
CA LEU A 234 8.77 1.27 2.01
C LEU A 234 8.37 2.68 2.49
N ARG A 235 9.33 3.51 2.89
CA ARG A 235 9.05 4.89 3.32
C ARG A 235 8.76 5.83 2.15
N LEU A 236 9.31 5.57 0.97
CA LEU A 236 8.87 6.20 -0.28
C LEU A 236 7.46 5.73 -0.67
N MET A 237 7.11 4.45 -0.53
CA MET A 237 5.73 3.97 -0.75
C MET A 237 4.73 4.65 0.20
N MET A 238 5.07 4.80 1.48
CA MET A 238 4.26 5.53 2.46
C MET A 238 4.15 7.03 2.11
N LEU A 239 5.25 7.66 1.71
CA LEU A 239 5.26 9.06 1.28
C LEU A 239 4.43 9.27 0.01
N GLN A 240 4.59 8.41 -1.00
CA GLN A 240 3.84 8.44 -2.25
C GLN A 240 2.33 8.34 -1.99
N LEU A 241 1.90 7.45 -1.10
CA LEU A 241 0.48 7.35 -0.72
C LEU A 241 -0.03 8.62 -0.03
N ALA A 242 0.78 9.23 0.84
CA ALA A 242 0.40 10.48 1.50
C ALA A 242 0.37 11.67 0.52
N ILE A 243 1.26 11.70 -0.48
CA ILE A 243 1.24 12.69 -1.56
C ILE A 243 -0.03 12.50 -2.41
N ILE A 244 -0.35 11.27 -2.81
CA ILE A 244 -1.57 10.95 -3.58
C ILE A 244 -2.80 11.51 -2.85
N TYR A 245 -3.04 11.10 -1.60
CA TYR A 245 -4.21 11.56 -0.86
C TYR A 245 -4.18 13.07 -0.55
N CYS A 246 -3.05 13.64 -0.16
CA CYS A 246 -2.98 15.08 0.12
C CYS A 246 -3.25 15.92 -1.15
N ALA A 247 -2.74 15.49 -2.31
CA ALA A 247 -2.98 16.17 -3.58
C ALA A 247 -4.43 16.01 -4.04
N THR A 248 -4.99 14.80 -3.99
CA THR A 248 -6.40 14.58 -4.36
C THR A 248 -7.36 15.28 -3.39
N GLY A 249 -6.99 15.43 -2.12
CA GLY A 249 -7.74 16.19 -1.11
C GLY A 249 -7.70 17.70 -1.36
N ALA A 250 -6.51 18.25 -1.66
CA ALA A 250 -6.35 19.66 -2.01
C ALA A 250 -7.10 20.05 -3.30
N LEU A 251 -7.16 19.14 -4.29
CA LEU A 251 -7.91 19.34 -5.53
C LEU A 251 -9.44 19.25 -5.36
N LYS A 252 -9.97 18.85 -4.20
CA LYS A 252 -11.40 18.88 -3.87
C LYS A 252 -11.87 20.28 -3.45
N SER A 253 -11.57 21.26 -4.29
CA SER A 253 -11.81 22.71 -4.07
C SER A 253 -13.08 23.25 -4.73
N GLY A 254 -13.80 22.46 -5.52
CA GLY A 254 -15.10 22.85 -6.09
C GLY A 254 -16.20 23.03 -5.03
N LEU A 255 -17.19 23.88 -5.32
CA LEU A 255 -18.32 24.19 -4.41
C LEU A 255 -19.05 22.95 -3.90
N THR A 256 -19.22 21.93 -4.75
CA THR A 256 -19.87 20.65 -4.41
C THR A 256 -19.19 19.89 -3.26
N TRP A 257 -17.91 20.16 -3.00
CA TRP A 257 -17.17 19.59 -1.85
C TRP A 257 -17.32 20.39 -0.57
N PHE A 258 -17.83 21.62 -0.65
CA PHE A 258 -18.12 22.48 0.50
C PHE A 258 -19.59 22.36 0.91
N ASP A 259 -20.53 22.34 -0.03
CA ASP A 259 -21.96 22.11 0.24
C ASP A 259 -22.33 20.65 0.59
N GLY A 260 -21.45 19.68 0.30
CA GLY A 260 -21.62 18.26 0.61
C GLY A 260 -22.24 17.42 -0.52
N THR A 261 -22.55 18.01 -1.67
CA THR A 261 -23.22 17.34 -2.81
C THR A 261 -22.29 16.48 -3.67
N ALA A 262 -20.96 16.62 -3.57
CA ALA A 262 -20.02 15.97 -4.50
C ALA A 262 -20.19 14.43 -4.61
N LEU A 263 -20.37 13.72 -3.50
CA LEU A 263 -20.60 12.26 -3.55
C LEU A 263 -21.99 11.89 -4.07
N TYR A 264 -23.00 12.76 -3.93
CA TYR A 264 -24.32 12.52 -4.55
C TYR A 264 -24.21 12.57 -6.07
N TYR A 265 -23.53 13.59 -6.62
CA TYR A 265 -23.25 13.67 -8.05
C TYR A 265 -22.40 12.49 -8.53
N ALA A 266 -21.31 12.15 -7.82
CA ALA A 266 -20.43 11.04 -8.20
C ALA A 266 -21.16 9.67 -8.26
N LEU A 267 -22.09 9.41 -7.34
CA LEU A 267 -22.89 8.17 -7.32
C LEU A 267 -24.11 8.21 -8.25
N SER A 268 -24.43 9.36 -8.84
CA SER A 268 -25.48 9.54 -9.84
C SER A 268 -24.97 9.55 -11.28
N LEU A 269 -23.64 9.48 -11.49
CA LEU A 269 -23.02 9.38 -12.82
C LEU A 269 -23.11 7.94 -13.35
N ASP A 270 -23.55 7.83 -14.60
CA ASP A 270 -23.85 6.59 -15.32
C ASP A 270 -22.68 5.59 -15.40
N HIS A 271 -21.49 6.10 -15.71
CA HIS A 271 -20.26 5.33 -15.81
C HIS A 271 -19.64 4.98 -14.46
N PHE A 272 -20.10 5.57 -13.35
CA PHE A 272 -19.55 5.34 -12.01
C PHE A 272 -20.44 4.52 -11.08
N TYR A 273 -21.76 4.43 -11.28
CA TYR A 273 -22.57 3.52 -10.44
C TYR A 273 -22.30 2.05 -10.78
N ARG A 274 -22.35 1.16 -9.78
CA ARG A 274 -22.21 -0.29 -9.98
C ARG A 274 -23.55 -1.01 -10.12
N HIS A 275 -24.65 -0.39 -9.66
CA HIS A 275 -25.99 -0.97 -9.74
C HIS A 275 -27.03 0.04 -10.28
N PRO A 276 -27.96 -0.34 -11.17
CA PRO A 276 -28.94 0.60 -11.74
C PRO A 276 -29.85 1.30 -10.71
N VAL A 277 -30.17 0.63 -9.60
CA VAL A 277 -31.03 1.17 -8.51
C VAL A 277 -30.29 2.24 -7.68
N GLN A 278 -28.98 2.38 -7.87
CA GLN A 278 -28.11 3.19 -7.01
C GLN A 278 -28.43 4.68 -6.98
N ILE A 279 -29.04 5.24 -8.03
CA ILE A 279 -29.49 6.65 -8.03
C ILE A 279 -30.54 6.88 -6.93
N GLN A 280 -31.44 5.92 -6.71
CA GLN A 280 -32.44 6.00 -5.64
C GLN A 280 -31.78 5.90 -4.26
N ILE A 281 -30.81 5.00 -4.12
CA ILE A 281 -30.01 4.81 -2.89
C ILE A 281 -29.19 6.08 -2.59
N ALA A 282 -28.54 6.66 -3.60
CA ALA A 282 -27.77 7.90 -3.46
C ALA A 282 -28.67 9.08 -3.05
N THR A 283 -29.86 9.19 -3.62
CA THR A 283 -30.87 10.20 -3.25
C THR A 283 -31.30 10.04 -1.79
N PHE A 284 -31.65 8.81 -1.36
CA PHE A 284 -31.99 8.52 0.03
C PHE A 284 -30.84 8.83 1.00
N LEU A 285 -29.62 8.37 0.69
CA LEU A 285 -28.43 8.60 1.50
C LEU A 285 -28.01 10.08 1.54
N HIS A 286 -28.31 10.86 0.50
CA HIS A 286 -28.13 12.32 0.52
C HIS A 286 -29.16 12.97 1.44
N TRP A 287 -30.44 12.61 1.31
CA TRP A 287 -31.54 13.18 2.08
C TRP A 287 -31.40 12.96 3.60
N ILE A 288 -30.92 11.78 4.04
CA ILE A 288 -30.62 11.53 5.47
C ILE A 288 -29.28 12.13 5.95
N GLY A 289 -28.59 12.93 5.12
CA GLY A 289 -27.32 13.59 5.47
C GLY A 289 -26.06 12.70 5.44
N PHE A 290 -26.17 11.42 5.05
CA PHE A 290 -25.02 10.50 5.02
C PHE A 290 -24.02 10.85 3.90
N LEU A 291 -24.47 11.20 2.70
CA LEU A 291 -23.56 11.63 1.63
C LEU A 291 -22.90 12.98 1.89
N PRO A 292 -23.59 14.04 2.38
CA PRO A 292 -22.93 15.27 2.84
C PRO A 292 -21.82 15.03 3.87
N LEU A 293 -22.12 14.25 4.92
CA LEU A 293 -21.12 13.88 5.92
C LEU A 293 -19.93 13.13 5.30
N SER A 294 -20.22 12.15 4.43
CA SER A 294 -19.18 11.38 3.74
C SER A 294 -18.34 12.23 2.79
N THR A 295 -18.91 13.25 2.14
CA THR A 295 -18.21 14.22 1.27
C THR A 295 -17.17 15.00 2.08
N TRP A 296 -17.59 15.60 3.21
CA TRP A 296 -16.68 16.36 4.08
C TRP A 296 -15.63 15.47 4.76
N VAL A 297 -16.03 14.28 5.23
CA VAL A 297 -15.10 13.29 5.81
C VAL A 297 -14.06 12.86 4.78
N THR A 298 -14.45 12.60 3.53
CA THR A 298 -13.52 12.22 2.44
C THR A 298 -12.51 13.34 2.18
N LYS A 299 -12.96 14.58 1.99
CA LYS A 299 -12.09 15.74 1.77
C LYS A 299 -11.14 15.99 2.93
N ALA A 300 -11.64 15.98 4.16
CA ALA A 300 -10.82 16.16 5.35
C ALA A 300 -9.82 15.01 5.54
N TRP A 301 -10.25 13.76 5.34
CA TRP A 301 -9.40 12.58 5.50
C TRP A 301 -8.26 12.56 4.47
N GLU A 302 -8.55 12.83 3.20
CA GLU A 302 -7.53 12.89 2.15
C GLU A 302 -6.50 13.99 2.41
N THR A 303 -6.98 15.22 2.69
CA THR A 303 -6.13 16.39 2.94
C THR A 303 -5.24 16.21 4.18
N LEU A 304 -5.75 15.55 5.23
CA LEU A 304 -5.05 15.37 6.50
C LEU A 304 -4.30 14.01 6.60
N PHE A 305 -4.37 13.14 5.59
CA PHE A 305 -3.68 11.85 5.57
C PHE A 305 -2.17 11.93 5.90
N PRO A 306 -1.41 12.99 5.53
CA PRO A 306 -0.01 13.14 5.96
C PRO A 306 0.22 13.11 7.48
N LEU A 307 -0.79 13.36 8.31
CA LEU A 307 -0.71 13.17 9.78
C LEU A 307 -0.41 11.71 10.17
N ALA A 308 -0.71 10.73 9.31
CA ALA A 308 -0.29 9.35 9.48
C ALA A 308 1.25 9.19 9.46
N LEU A 309 1.94 9.88 8.54
CA LEU A 309 3.41 9.92 8.47
C LEU A 309 3.99 10.61 9.71
N VAL A 310 3.45 11.78 10.06
CA VAL A 310 3.87 12.54 11.25
C VAL A 310 3.76 11.66 12.48
N GLY A 311 2.65 10.92 12.65
CA GLY A 311 2.50 10.01 13.76
C GLY A 311 3.41 8.78 13.74
N VAL A 312 3.83 8.29 12.57
CA VAL A 312 4.88 7.25 12.49
C VAL A 312 6.20 7.80 13.03
N ALA A 313 6.56 9.03 12.68
CA ALA A 313 7.75 9.71 13.21
C ALA A 313 7.63 10.01 14.72
N LEU A 314 6.52 10.61 15.18
CA LEU A 314 6.31 10.96 16.59
C LEU A 314 6.26 9.71 17.50
N ARG A 315 5.60 8.62 17.07
CA ARG A 315 5.63 7.35 17.84
C ARG A 315 7.01 6.72 17.88
N ARG A 316 7.88 6.96 16.88
CA ARG A 316 9.29 6.56 16.95
C ARG A 316 10.03 7.43 17.98
N PHE A 317 9.91 8.74 17.86
CA PHE A 317 10.51 9.72 18.77
C PHE A 317 10.18 9.40 20.23
N GLU A 318 8.91 9.24 20.60
CA GLU A 318 8.53 8.95 21.99
C GLU A 318 9.09 7.62 22.51
N ARG A 319 9.16 6.57 21.67
CA ARG A 319 9.79 5.30 22.07
C ARG A 319 11.28 5.47 22.31
N GLU A 320 11.98 6.15 21.40
CA GLU A 320 13.44 6.34 21.49
C GLU A 320 13.82 7.31 22.63
N VAL A 321 13.00 8.32 22.91
CA VAL A 321 13.17 9.20 24.09
C VAL A 321 12.90 8.44 25.38
N SER A 322 11.80 7.67 25.46
CA SER A 322 11.49 6.85 26.65
C SER A 322 12.56 5.77 26.92
N ALA A 323 13.20 5.27 25.87
CA ALA A 323 14.30 4.31 25.97
C ALA A 323 15.69 4.97 26.13
N GLY A 324 15.79 6.29 26.19
CA GLY A 324 17.08 7.01 26.28
C GLY A 324 17.98 6.92 25.03
N THR A 325 17.49 6.40 23.92
CA THR A 325 18.24 6.14 22.66
C THR A 325 18.06 7.23 21.60
N TRP A 326 17.33 8.30 21.89
CA TRP A 326 17.22 9.47 21.01
C TRP A 326 18.56 10.23 20.94
N PRO A 327 19.02 10.71 19.75
CA PRO A 327 20.34 11.32 19.64
C PRO A 327 20.48 12.61 20.45
N LYS A 328 21.51 12.65 21.31
CA LYS A 328 22.03 13.89 21.88
C LYS A 328 22.99 14.52 20.86
N VAL A 329 22.87 15.83 20.64
CA VAL A 329 23.72 16.60 19.73
C VAL A 329 24.17 17.91 20.38
N GLN A 330 25.30 18.44 19.91
CA GLN A 330 25.83 19.74 20.33
C GLN A 330 24.81 20.88 20.12
N ALA A 331 24.84 21.88 20.99
CA ALA A 331 23.85 22.96 21.01
C ALA A 331 23.75 23.72 19.68
N TRP A 332 24.89 24.06 19.05
CA TRP A 332 24.92 24.78 17.78
C TRP A 332 24.22 24.00 16.65
N ARG A 333 24.46 22.68 16.53
CA ARG A 333 23.78 21.82 15.54
C ARG A 333 22.27 21.79 15.75
N ARG A 334 21.83 21.79 17.01
CA ARG A 334 20.41 21.83 17.37
C ARG A 334 19.78 23.18 17.00
N LEU A 335 20.41 24.29 17.41
CA LEU A 335 19.94 25.65 17.11
C LEU A 335 19.90 25.94 15.61
N LEU A 336 20.98 25.60 14.88
CA LEU A 336 21.02 25.71 13.42
C LEU A 336 19.93 24.86 12.75
N SER A 337 19.65 23.66 13.26
CA SER A 337 18.55 22.83 12.73
C SER A 337 17.16 23.45 12.98
N TYR A 338 16.97 24.25 14.03
CA TYR A 338 15.75 25.02 14.24
C TYR A 338 15.67 26.25 13.34
N ALA A 339 16.78 26.98 13.17
CA ALA A 339 16.86 28.12 12.25
C ALA A 339 16.57 27.71 10.79
N LEU A 340 17.08 26.56 10.35
CA LEU A 340 16.81 26.01 9.02
C LEU A 340 15.33 25.61 8.84
N ILE A 341 14.68 25.03 9.86
CA ILE A 341 13.23 24.78 9.82
C ILE A 341 12.45 26.11 9.78
N ALA A 342 12.83 27.10 10.59
CA ALA A 342 12.19 28.41 10.60
C ALA A 342 12.33 29.12 9.23
N ALA A 343 13.47 29.00 8.56
CA ALA A 343 13.67 29.49 7.20
C ALA A 343 12.74 28.81 6.18
N VAL A 344 12.58 27.48 6.25
CA VAL A 344 11.60 26.75 5.42
C VAL A 344 10.17 27.24 5.67
N VAL A 345 9.78 27.41 6.94
CA VAL A 345 8.44 27.93 7.29
C VAL A 345 8.26 29.38 6.81
N GLY A 346 9.30 30.21 6.90
CA GLY A 346 9.29 31.59 6.37
C GLY A 346 9.14 31.65 4.85
N VAL A 347 9.85 30.77 4.11
CA VAL A 347 9.66 30.60 2.65
C VAL A 347 8.23 30.19 2.32
N LEU A 348 7.67 29.21 3.03
CA LEU A 348 6.29 28.76 2.82
C LEU A 348 5.27 29.85 3.15
N ALA A 349 5.51 30.65 4.21
CA ALA A 349 4.66 31.78 4.55
C ALA A 349 4.71 32.87 3.47
N TYR A 350 5.90 33.17 2.95
CA TYR A 350 6.09 34.12 1.85
C TYR A 350 5.35 33.67 0.58
N VAL A 351 5.59 32.43 0.11
CA VAL A 351 4.94 31.88 -1.08
C VAL A 351 3.41 31.78 -0.89
N GLY A 352 2.95 31.33 0.28
CA GLY A 352 1.52 31.31 0.61
C GLY A 352 0.89 32.71 0.61
N GLY A 353 1.62 33.71 1.12
CA GLY A 353 1.21 35.12 1.08
C GLY A 353 1.10 35.67 -0.35
N LEU A 354 2.05 35.35 -1.24
CA LEU A 354 1.93 35.68 -2.66
C LEU A 354 0.71 35.00 -3.29
N THR A 355 0.50 33.71 -3.04
CA THR A 355 -0.67 32.97 -3.56
C THR A 355 -1.97 33.63 -3.11
N ALA A 356 -2.08 34.00 -1.83
CA ALA A 356 -3.23 34.74 -1.31
C ALA A 356 -3.38 36.11 -1.97
N TRP A 357 -2.30 36.88 -2.16
CA TRP A 357 -2.36 38.17 -2.82
C TRP A 357 -2.92 38.10 -4.26
N TYR A 358 -2.44 37.14 -5.04
CA TYR A 358 -2.73 37.05 -6.48
C TYR A 358 -4.02 36.30 -6.80
N TYR A 359 -4.31 35.19 -6.11
CA TYR A 359 -5.46 34.33 -6.41
C TYR A 359 -6.69 34.61 -5.55
N TYR A 360 -6.59 35.45 -4.52
CA TYR A 360 -7.77 35.84 -3.74
C TYR A 360 -8.56 36.93 -4.47
N SER A 361 -9.81 36.62 -4.83
CA SER A 361 -10.78 37.55 -5.40
C SER A 361 -11.83 37.90 -4.35
N PRO A 362 -11.81 39.11 -3.75
CA PRO A 362 -12.78 39.50 -2.72
C PRO A 362 -14.26 39.45 -3.15
N GLY A 363 -14.55 39.50 -4.45
CA GLY A 363 -15.90 39.39 -4.99
C GLY A 363 -16.40 37.95 -5.24
N GLU A 364 -15.50 36.96 -5.20
CA GLU A 364 -15.83 35.54 -5.42
C GLU A 364 -15.58 34.67 -4.17
N ALA A 365 -14.85 35.21 -3.18
CA ALA A 365 -14.49 34.49 -1.97
C ALA A 365 -15.66 34.46 -0.96
N PRO A 366 -15.83 33.37 -0.18
CA PRO A 366 -16.89 33.24 0.83
C PRO A 366 -16.70 34.13 2.07
N VAL A 367 -15.69 35.00 2.10
CA VAL A 367 -15.36 35.88 3.22
C VAL A 367 -15.08 37.27 2.65
N ALA A 368 -15.71 38.31 3.19
CA ALA A 368 -15.51 39.69 2.73
C ALA A 368 -14.26 40.32 3.37
N ILE A 369 -13.07 40.04 2.83
CA ILE A 369 -11.80 40.67 3.23
C ILE A 369 -11.00 41.18 2.03
N THR A 370 -10.11 42.15 2.27
CA THR A 370 -9.17 42.66 1.25
C THR A 370 -8.05 41.65 0.95
N ARG A 371 -7.39 41.79 -0.22
CA ARG A 371 -6.18 41.01 -0.56
C ARG A 371 -5.05 41.19 0.45
N GLN A 372 -4.89 42.39 1.02
CA GLN A 372 -3.93 42.69 2.10
C GLN A 372 -4.22 41.85 3.35
N GLN A 373 -5.48 41.82 3.78
CA GLN A 373 -5.91 40.99 4.92
C GLN A 373 -5.76 39.50 4.62
N ALA A 374 -6.14 39.03 3.42
CA ALA A 374 -5.98 37.63 3.02
C ALA A 374 -4.50 37.19 3.04
N GLN A 375 -3.61 38.01 2.48
CA GLN A 375 -2.16 37.79 2.53
C GLN A 375 -1.64 37.76 3.98
N ALA A 376 -2.00 38.75 4.80
CA ALA A 376 -1.57 38.82 6.20
C ALA A 376 -2.04 37.61 7.02
N LEU A 377 -3.30 37.19 6.84
CA LEU A 377 -3.87 36.01 7.50
C LEU A 377 -3.19 34.70 7.08
N VAL A 378 -2.86 34.54 5.79
CA VAL A 378 -2.13 33.34 5.33
C VAL A 378 -0.68 33.33 5.83
N VAL A 379 0.03 34.46 5.78
CA VAL A 379 1.39 34.59 6.35
C VAL A 379 1.38 34.28 7.85
N ALA A 380 0.51 34.94 8.62
CA ALA A 380 0.39 34.71 10.05
C ALA A 380 -0.01 33.25 10.37
N GLY A 381 -0.94 32.68 9.60
CA GLY A 381 -1.36 31.29 9.72
C GLY A 381 -0.21 30.30 9.51
N VAL A 382 0.56 30.44 8.42
CA VAL A 382 1.69 29.54 8.12
C VAL A 382 2.83 29.67 9.13
N LEU A 383 3.10 30.88 9.65
CA LEU A 383 4.09 31.09 10.71
C LEU A 383 3.64 30.55 12.07
N ALA A 384 2.39 30.81 12.47
CA ALA A 384 1.88 30.43 13.78
C ALA A 384 1.52 28.94 13.89
N PHE A 385 1.00 28.32 12.83
CA PHE A 385 0.47 26.95 12.88
C PHE A 385 1.49 25.90 13.35
N PRO A 386 2.75 25.86 12.86
CA PRO A 386 3.76 24.94 13.37
C PRO A 386 4.09 25.18 14.85
N ALA A 387 4.16 26.45 15.28
CA ALA A 387 4.43 26.82 16.67
C ALA A 387 3.28 26.38 17.61
N LEU A 388 2.03 26.59 17.19
CA LEU A 388 0.83 26.14 17.90
C LEU A 388 0.77 24.61 17.99
N LEU A 389 1.08 23.88 16.91
CA LEU A 389 1.14 22.41 16.94
C LEU A 389 2.23 21.89 17.90
N LEU A 390 3.43 22.46 17.87
CA LEU A 390 4.53 22.07 18.76
C LEU A 390 4.24 22.43 20.22
N GLY A 391 3.64 23.60 20.46
CA GLY A 391 3.18 24.04 21.78
C GLY A 391 2.09 23.14 22.35
N ALA A 392 1.04 22.87 21.57
CA ALA A 392 -0.05 21.96 21.95
C ALA A 392 0.47 20.53 22.19
N TYR A 393 1.37 20.04 21.34
CA TYR A 393 2.01 18.73 21.53
C TYR A 393 2.78 18.66 22.85
N SER A 394 3.65 19.64 23.12
CA SER A 394 4.47 19.68 24.33
C SER A 394 3.62 19.89 25.59
N TRP A 395 2.58 20.71 25.51
CA TRP A 395 1.61 20.91 26.60
C TRP A 395 0.82 19.63 26.89
N LEU A 396 0.29 18.94 25.87
CA LEU A 396 -0.39 17.65 26.04
C LEU A 396 0.55 16.60 26.66
N ARG A 397 1.79 16.53 26.16
CA ARG A 397 2.83 15.61 26.64
C ARG A 397 3.14 15.82 28.12
N ALA A 398 3.24 17.08 28.56
CA ALA A 398 3.59 17.43 29.93
C ALA A 398 2.40 17.43 30.91
N ARG A 399 1.23 17.94 30.50
CA ARG A 399 0.07 18.20 31.37
C ARG A 399 -1.05 17.17 31.25
N ARG A 400 -1.17 16.44 30.13
CA ARG A 400 -2.29 15.52 29.85
C ARG A 400 -1.80 14.23 29.15
N PRO A 401 -0.93 13.42 29.79
CA PRO A 401 -0.29 12.26 29.15
C PRO A 401 -1.27 11.22 28.59
N ARG A 402 -2.45 11.03 29.21
CA ARG A 402 -3.53 10.18 28.66
C ARG A 402 -4.06 10.69 27.31
N ALA A 403 -4.25 12.00 27.17
CA ALA A 403 -4.71 12.62 25.93
C ALA A 403 -3.61 12.61 24.86
N HIS A 404 -2.36 12.90 25.23
CA HIS A 404 -1.19 12.75 24.33
C HIS A 404 -1.06 11.34 23.77
N ALA A 405 -1.17 10.31 24.62
CA ALA A 405 -1.16 8.92 24.20
C ALA A 405 -2.35 8.55 23.29
N TRP A 406 -3.53 9.14 23.51
CA TRP A 406 -4.69 8.98 22.63
C TRP A 406 -4.46 9.62 21.26
N VAL A 407 -3.98 10.88 21.21
CA VAL A 407 -3.65 11.61 19.97
C VAL A 407 -2.63 10.82 19.14
N LEU A 408 -1.54 10.34 19.75
CA LEU A 408 -0.53 9.54 19.05
C LEU A 408 -1.02 8.16 18.60
N ARG A 409 -2.03 7.60 19.25
CA ARG A 409 -2.61 6.28 18.94
C ARG A 409 -3.72 6.34 17.88
N TRP A 410 -4.48 7.43 17.84
CA TRP A 410 -5.65 7.62 16.98
C TRP A 410 -5.49 8.77 15.99
N LEU A 411 -5.41 10.03 16.43
CA LEU A 411 -5.39 11.19 15.52
C LEU A 411 -4.16 11.21 14.61
N CYS A 412 -2.95 10.97 15.12
CA CYS A 412 -1.77 10.70 14.30
C CYS A 412 -1.59 9.19 14.04
N GLY A 413 -2.55 8.38 14.49
CA GLY A 413 -2.54 6.92 14.46
C GLY A 413 -2.87 6.37 13.09
N LYS A 414 -1.96 5.58 12.49
CA LYS A 414 -2.25 4.87 11.23
C LYS A 414 -3.51 3.98 11.30
N ARG A 415 -3.97 3.61 12.51
CA ARG A 415 -5.23 2.89 12.74
C ARG A 415 -6.45 3.69 12.29
N LEU A 416 -6.49 5.00 12.55
CA LEU A 416 -7.56 5.87 12.08
C LEU A 416 -7.47 6.02 10.56
N TRP A 417 -6.33 6.45 10.06
CA TRP A 417 -6.13 6.78 8.64
C TRP A 417 -6.35 5.57 7.73
N LEU A 418 -5.64 4.46 7.97
CA LEU A 418 -5.79 3.25 7.18
C LEU A 418 -7.13 2.54 7.45
N GLY A 419 -7.66 2.61 8.67
CA GLY A 419 -8.95 1.98 9.01
C GLY A 419 -10.13 2.64 8.31
N LEU A 420 -10.23 3.97 8.39
CA LEU A 420 -11.22 4.75 7.64
C LEU A 420 -11.00 4.62 6.13
N GLY A 421 -9.73 4.62 5.69
CA GLY A 421 -9.37 4.32 4.31
C GLY A 421 -9.93 2.97 3.84
N VAL A 422 -9.74 1.88 4.58
CA VAL A 422 -10.29 0.56 4.23
C VAL A 422 -11.82 0.60 4.14
N VAL A 423 -12.51 1.25 5.08
CA VAL A 423 -13.98 1.40 5.04
C VAL A 423 -14.41 2.16 3.79
N MET A 424 -13.79 3.30 3.49
CA MET A 424 -14.10 4.10 2.29
C MET A 424 -13.88 3.30 1.01
N HIS A 425 -12.77 2.57 0.91
CA HIS A 425 -12.43 1.77 -0.27
C HIS A 425 -13.38 0.57 -0.44
N LEU A 426 -13.81 -0.09 0.65
CA LEU A 426 -14.83 -1.13 0.57
C LEU A 426 -16.22 -0.58 0.17
N VAL A 427 -16.59 0.61 0.63
CA VAL A 427 -17.82 1.29 0.17
C VAL A 427 -17.73 1.64 -1.32
N ILE A 428 -16.57 2.10 -1.79
CA ILE A 428 -16.30 2.34 -3.21
C ILE A 428 -16.39 1.02 -4.01
N ASP A 429 -15.94 -0.13 -3.50
CA ASP A 429 -16.09 -1.41 -4.22
C ASP A 429 -17.54 -1.87 -4.34
N VAL A 430 -18.35 -1.63 -3.31
CA VAL A 430 -19.77 -2.01 -3.34
C VAL A 430 -20.58 -1.04 -4.22
N ALA A 431 -20.28 0.26 -4.17
CA ALA A 431 -21.08 1.28 -4.85
C ALA A 431 -20.53 1.69 -6.23
N MET A 432 -19.23 1.72 -6.46
CA MET A 432 -18.67 2.37 -7.65
C MET A 432 -18.01 1.40 -8.63
N ASN A 433 -18.26 1.62 -9.91
CA ASN A 433 -17.62 0.86 -10.98
C ASN A 433 -16.29 1.50 -11.42
N VAL A 434 -15.25 1.35 -10.59
CA VAL A 434 -13.92 1.97 -10.80
C VAL A 434 -12.82 0.94 -11.11
N GLY A 435 -13.18 -0.18 -11.74
CA GLY A 435 -12.24 -1.26 -12.08
C GLY A 435 -11.48 -1.79 -10.85
N THR A 436 -10.18 -2.04 -11.00
CA THR A 436 -9.32 -2.58 -9.93
C THR A 436 -8.72 -1.50 -9.00
N PHE A 437 -9.13 -0.22 -9.14
CA PHE A 437 -8.63 0.91 -8.35
C PHE A 437 -8.66 0.63 -6.85
N VAL A 438 -9.78 0.11 -6.35
CA VAL A 438 -9.98 -0.17 -4.93
C VAL A 438 -8.95 -1.16 -4.41
N GLN A 439 -8.75 -2.25 -5.14
CA GLN A 439 -7.88 -3.36 -4.76
C GLN A 439 -6.41 -2.93 -4.81
N VAL A 440 -6.02 -2.07 -5.78
CA VAL A 440 -4.71 -1.43 -5.81
C VAL A 440 -4.49 -0.54 -4.59
N MET A 441 -5.44 0.33 -4.26
CA MET A 441 -5.33 1.26 -3.13
C MET A 441 -5.29 0.54 -1.78
N LEU A 442 -6.06 -0.54 -1.61
CA LEU A 442 -6.01 -1.39 -0.41
C LEU A 442 -4.66 -2.12 -0.28
N ALA A 443 -4.09 -2.61 -1.40
CA ALA A 443 -2.80 -3.30 -1.38
C ALA A 443 -1.66 -2.37 -0.90
N VAL A 444 -1.65 -1.10 -1.31
CA VAL A 444 -0.60 -0.13 -0.92
C VAL A 444 -0.68 0.33 0.54
N TYR A 445 -1.63 -0.16 1.33
CA TYR A 445 -1.65 0.02 2.79
C TYR A 445 -0.71 -0.96 3.51
N ILE A 446 -0.38 -2.11 2.89
CA ILE A 446 0.47 -3.15 3.50
C ILE A 446 1.88 -2.65 3.89
N PRO A 447 2.58 -1.81 3.07
CA PRO A 447 3.83 -1.16 3.47
C PRO A 447 3.80 -0.39 4.80
N TRP A 448 2.63 0.02 5.28
CA TRP A 448 2.48 0.72 6.57
C TRP A 448 2.43 -0.22 7.78
N LEU A 449 2.25 -1.52 7.56
CA LEU A 449 2.13 -2.51 8.64
C LEU A 449 3.49 -2.86 9.23
N SER A 450 3.55 -3.05 10.54
CA SER A 450 4.71 -3.62 11.21
C SER A 450 4.62 -5.14 11.23
N ALA A 451 5.76 -5.81 11.31
CA ALA A 451 5.80 -7.26 11.35
C ALA A 451 5.06 -7.86 12.57
N SER A 452 5.06 -7.18 13.71
CA SER A 452 4.26 -7.53 14.89
C SER A 452 2.74 -7.40 14.67
N GLU A 453 2.30 -6.48 13.81
CA GLU A 453 0.88 -6.40 13.43
C GLU A 453 0.51 -7.51 12.45
N LEU A 454 1.42 -7.92 11.55
CA LEU A 454 1.20 -9.11 10.71
C LEU A 454 1.11 -10.39 11.54
N ASP A 455 1.99 -10.57 12.54
CA ASP A 455 1.92 -11.70 13.47
C ASP A 455 0.60 -11.69 14.27
N ALA A 456 0.10 -10.51 14.65
CA ALA A 456 -1.21 -10.38 15.26
C ALA A 456 -2.34 -10.78 14.28
N VAL A 457 -2.30 -10.32 13.02
CA VAL A 457 -3.28 -10.71 11.98
C VAL A 457 -3.29 -12.23 11.78
N TRP A 458 -2.13 -12.88 11.63
CA TRP A 458 -2.08 -14.34 11.43
C TRP A 458 -2.63 -15.11 12.63
N ARG A 459 -2.30 -14.71 13.86
CA ARG A 459 -2.88 -15.30 15.09
C ARG A 459 -4.38 -15.06 15.16
N THR A 460 -4.86 -13.85 14.83
CA THR A 460 -6.30 -13.52 14.82
C THR A 460 -7.06 -14.34 13.76
N LEU A 461 -6.51 -14.53 12.56
CA LEU A 461 -7.12 -15.38 11.53
C LEU A 461 -7.20 -16.85 11.98
N MET A 462 -6.15 -17.36 12.63
CA MET A 462 -6.06 -18.76 13.08
C MET A 462 -6.70 -19.05 14.45
N SER A 463 -7.19 -18.01 15.14
CA SER A 463 -7.88 -18.09 16.44
C SER A 463 -9.35 -18.52 16.33
N ARG A 464 -9.97 -18.92 17.44
CA ARG A 464 -11.43 -19.06 17.55
C ARG A 464 -12.01 -17.87 18.33
N PRO A 465 -13.24 -17.41 18.03
CA PRO A 465 -13.97 -16.57 18.97
C PRO A 465 -14.15 -17.30 20.30
N LEU A 466 -14.02 -16.55 21.40
CA LEU A 466 -14.32 -17.04 22.75
C LEU A 466 -15.84 -17.13 22.95
N GLY A 467 -16.32 -18.03 23.82
CA GLY A 467 -17.70 -18.07 24.30
C GLY A 467 -18.07 -16.85 25.16
N GLU A 468 -19.35 -16.58 25.39
CA GLU A 468 -19.76 -15.48 26.29
C GLU A 468 -19.36 -15.80 27.74
N GLY A 469 -18.50 -14.97 28.32
CA GLY A 469 -17.87 -15.22 29.63
C GLY A 469 -16.71 -16.22 29.61
N GLU A 470 -16.20 -16.59 28.43
CA GLU A 470 -14.92 -17.29 28.32
C GLU A 470 -13.78 -16.25 28.21
N GLY A 471 -12.81 -16.32 29.12
CA GLY A 471 -11.75 -15.32 29.23
C GLY A 471 -12.31 -13.91 29.43
N ASP A 472 -11.79 -12.94 28.68
CA ASP A 472 -12.21 -11.53 28.78
C ASP A 472 -13.51 -11.21 28.02
N ARG A 473 -14.18 -12.18 27.36
CA ARG A 473 -15.37 -11.87 26.56
C ARG A 473 -16.59 -11.60 27.47
N PRO A 474 -17.19 -10.40 27.43
CA PRO A 474 -18.32 -10.08 28.31
C PRO A 474 -19.57 -10.90 27.99
N LYS A 475 -20.39 -11.17 29.02
CA LYS A 475 -21.76 -11.67 28.88
C LYS A 475 -22.73 -10.48 28.80
N HIS A 476 -23.51 -10.40 27.73
CA HIS A 476 -24.55 -9.37 27.58
C HIS A 476 -25.93 -9.93 27.91
N LYS A 477 -26.76 -9.14 28.63
CA LYS A 477 -28.19 -9.46 28.79
C LYS A 477 -28.91 -9.37 27.43
N PRO A 478 -29.94 -10.20 27.17
CA PRO A 478 -30.71 -10.12 25.93
C PRO A 478 -31.29 -8.71 25.69
N GLY A 479 -31.21 -8.23 24.45
CA GLY A 479 -31.71 -6.91 24.05
C GLY A 479 -30.97 -6.34 22.83
N TRP A 480 -31.47 -5.25 22.25
CA TRP A 480 -30.95 -4.68 21.00
C TRP A 480 -29.46 -4.31 21.06
N LYS A 481 -28.99 -3.80 22.20
CA LYS A 481 -27.56 -3.50 22.43
C LYS A 481 -26.70 -4.76 22.33
N ALA A 482 -27.17 -5.89 22.85
CA ALA A 482 -26.46 -7.16 22.75
C ALA A 482 -26.42 -7.67 21.30
N SER A 483 -27.49 -7.49 20.52
CA SER A 483 -27.52 -7.85 19.10
C SER A 483 -26.48 -7.06 18.28
N LEU A 484 -26.21 -5.80 18.63
CA LEU A 484 -25.16 -4.97 18.01
C LEU A 484 -23.75 -5.30 18.51
N LEU A 485 -23.58 -5.56 19.82
CA LEU A 485 -22.27 -5.81 20.42
C LEU A 485 -21.75 -7.23 20.20
N ARG A 486 -22.62 -8.24 20.15
CA ARG A 486 -22.24 -9.65 19.99
C ARG A 486 -21.37 -9.93 18.75
N PRO A 487 -21.68 -9.40 17.54
CA PRO A 487 -20.80 -9.54 16.37
C PRO A 487 -19.43 -8.88 16.57
N LEU A 488 -19.40 -7.67 17.15
CA LEU A 488 -18.16 -6.92 17.41
C LEU A 488 -17.28 -7.65 18.43
N ASP A 489 -17.88 -8.16 19.50
CA ASP A 489 -17.19 -8.94 20.54
C ASP A 489 -16.69 -10.29 20.01
N ARG A 490 -17.42 -10.94 19.09
CA ARG A 490 -16.96 -12.15 18.39
C ARG A 490 -15.73 -11.91 17.51
N LEU A 491 -15.57 -10.69 16.98
CA LEU A 491 -14.39 -10.28 16.23
C LEU A 491 -13.23 -9.88 17.16
N ARG A 492 -13.53 -9.21 18.27
CA ARG A 492 -12.55 -8.65 19.22
C ARG A 492 -11.97 -9.69 20.18
N TYR A 493 -12.79 -10.53 20.80
CA TYR A 493 -12.40 -11.48 21.83
C TYR A 493 -12.22 -12.87 21.23
N ARG A 494 -10.97 -13.18 20.88
CA ARG A 494 -10.59 -14.43 20.22
C ARG A 494 -9.39 -15.05 20.92
N GLY A 495 -9.45 -16.36 21.15
CA GLY A 495 -8.42 -17.15 21.82
C GLY A 495 -7.70 -18.10 20.88
N PRO A 496 -6.49 -18.56 21.25
CA PRO A 496 -5.81 -19.62 20.51
C PRO A 496 -6.71 -20.86 20.42
N ARG A 497 -6.68 -21.52 19.25
CA ARG A 497 -7.20 -22.89 19.12
C ARG A 497 -6.13 -23.87 19.59
N GLU A 498 -6.55 -25.04 20.04
CA GLU A 498 -5.65 -26.14 20.39
C GLU A 498 -4.63 -26.41 19.26
N PRO A 499 -3.34 -26.58 19.56
CA PRO A 499 -2.31 -26.80 18.55
C PRO A 499 -2.39 -28.22 18.00
N TYR A 500 -1.91 -28.38 16.77
CA TYR A 500 -1.65 -29.69 16.19
C TYR A 500 -0.31 -30.16 16.73
N VAL A 501 -0.21 -31.42 17.13
CA VAL A 501 1.04 -32.01 17.62
C VAL A 501 1.74 -32.72 16.46
N VAL A 502 2.98 -32.32 16.20
CA VAL A 502 3.86 -32.92 15.20
C VAL A 502 4.88 -33.78 15.92
N HIS A 503 4.69 -35.09 15.86
CA HIS A 503 5.64 -36.07 16.38
C HIS A 503 6.72 -36.36 15.34
N HIS A 504 7.98 -36.36 15.79
CA HIS A 504 9.15 -36.62 14.98
C HIS A 504 10.21 -37.39 15.78
N ALA A 505 11.11 -38.10 15.10
CA ALA A 505 12.25 -38.72 15.79
C ALA A 505 13.24 -37.65 16.29
N ALA A 506 14.08 -38.03 17.27
CA ALA A 506 15.09 -37.14 17.85
C ALA A 506 16.36 -36.98 16.97
N ASP A 507 16.39 -37.61 15.79
CA ASP A 507 17.53 -37.50 14.86
C ASP A 507 17.61 -36.12 14.19
N GLU A 508 18.80 -35.76 13.73
CA GLU A 508 19.07 -34.45 13.16
C GLU A 508 18.27 -34.16 11.87
N ALA A 509 18.01 -35.17 11.05
CA ALA A 509 17.21 -35.00 9.82
C ALA A 509 15.74 -34.72 10.15
N SER A 510 15.18 -35.41 11.13
CA SER A 510 13.84 -35.11 11.68
C SER A 510 13.76 -33.70 12.26
N ILE A 511 14.74 -33.29 13.08
CA ILE A 511 14.82 -31.95 13.68
C ILE A 511 14.88 -30.86 12.59
N ARG A 512 15.75 -31.02 11.57
CA ARG A 512 15.85 -30.11 10.43
C ARG A 512 14.54 -30.08 9.61
N ARG A 513 13.84 -31.21 9.44
CA ARG A 513 12.53 -31.30 8.76
C ARG A 513 11.43 -30.53 9.53
N VAL A 514 11.35 -30.65 10.85
CA VAL A 514 10.38 -29.85 11.64
C VAL A 514 10.76 -28.38 11.73
N ALA A 515 12.05 -28.03 11.72
CA ALA A 515 12.52 -26.65 11.64
C ALA A 515 12.07 -25.97 10.33
N LEU A 516 12.10 -26.70 9.20
CA LEU A 516 11.53 -26.26 7.91
C LEU A 516 10.01 -26.05 8.00
N LEU A 517 9.27 -26.99 8.60
CA LEU A 517 7.83 -26.88 8.82
C LEU A 517 7.45 -25.67 9.69
N ARG A 518 8.20 -25.41 10.77
CA ARG A 518 7.99 -24.26 11.66
C ARG A 518 8.12 -22.91 10.94
N MET A 519 8.85 -22.82 9.83
CA MET A 519 8.92 -21.57 9.04
C MET A 519 7.59 -21.18 8.39
N TRP A 520 6.65 -22.12 8.23
CA TRP A 520 5.35 -21.92 7.58
C TRP A 520 4.21 -21.76 8.60
N ASP A 521 4.46 -22.00 9.89
CA ASP A 521 3.49 -21.88 10.98
C ASP A 521 3.28 -20.41 11.41
N LEU A 522 2.69 -19.61 10.52
CA LEU A 522 2.42 -18.19 10.76
C LEU A 522 1.41 -17.95 11.89
N GLY A 523 0.54 -18.93 12.14
CA GLY A 523 -0.51 -18.88 13.16
C GLY A 523 -0.09 -19.32 14.56
N ALA A 524 1.13 -19.86 14.73
CA ALA A 524 1.56 -20.57 15.93
C ALA A 524 0.60 -21.72 16.33
N ARG A 525 0.17 -22.51 15.34
CA ARG A 525 -0.75 -23.65 15.48
C ARG A 525 -0.03 -24.99 15.61
N LEU A 526 1.29 -25.05 15.47
CA LEU A 526 2.07 -26.28 15.64
C LEU A 526 2.81 -26.33 16.98
N ARG A 527 2.71 -27.50 17.64
CA ARG A 527 3.55 -27.97 18.73
C ARG A 527 4.37 -29.16 18.21
N PHE A 528 5.62 -29.29 18.66
CA PHE A 528 6.54 -30.31 18.19
C PHE A 528 6.99 -31.17 19.37
N GLU A 529 6.96 -32.49 19.21
CA GLU A 529 7.31 -33.44 20.26
C GLU A 529 8.17 -34.56 19.69
N THR A 530 9.22 -34.92 20.41
CA THR A 530 10.08 -36.06 20.07
C THR A 530 9.40 -37.37 20.45
N ASP A 531 9.31 -38.30 19.52
CA ASP A 531 8.71 -39.62 19.74
C ASP A 531 9.58 -40.73 19.12
N PRO A 532 10.19 -41.62 19.93
CA PRO A 532 11.02 -42.72 19.45
C PRO A 532 10.31 -43.73 18.53
N SER A 533 8.97 -43.79 18.55
CA SER A 533 8.19 -44.67 17.67
C SER A 533 8.04 -44.15 16.23
N VAL A 534 8.37 -42.88 15.97
CA VAL A 534 8.31 -42.29 14.63
C VAL A 534 9.59 -42.64 13.87
N PRO A 535 9.52 -43.20 12.65
CA PRO A 535 10.72 -43.50 11.86
C PRO A 535 11.54 -42.24 11.53
N ALA A 536 12.87 -42.38 11.42
CA ALA A 536 13.76 -41.28 11.10
C ALA A 536 13.34 -40.52 9.82
N GLY A 537 13.27 -39.20 9.91
CA GLY A 537 12.81 -38.31 8.85
C GLY A 537 11.29 -38.32 8.59
N ALA A 538 10.49 -39.19 9.22
CA ALA A 538 9.04 -39.19 9.09
C ALA A 538 8.39 -38.10 9.97
N LEU A 539 7.15 -37.73 9.63
CA LEU A 539 6.30 -36.84 10.44
C LEU A 539 4.97 -37.53 10.69
N VAL A 540 4.56 -37.55 11.96
CA VAL A 540 3.23 -38.03 12.39
C VAL A 540 2.50 -36.87 13.04
N ILE A 541 1.24 -36.65 12.69
CA ILE A 541 0.46 -35.48 13.11
C ILE A 541 -0.79 -35.91 13.84
N VAL A 542 -1.00 -35.35 15.03
CA VAL A 542 -2.24 -35.48 15.79
C VAL A 542 -2.99 -34.15 15.70
N THR A 543 -4.20 -34.21 15.17
CA THR A 543 -5.11 -33.06 15.07
C THR A 543 -6.02 -32.99 16.30
N PRO A 544 -6.37 -31.79 16.81
CA PRO A 544 -7.28 -31.64 17.96
C PRO A 544 -8.61 -32.38 17.81
N ASP A 545 -9.18 -32.36 16.60
CA ASP A 545 -10.54 -32.81 16.33
C ASP A 545 -10.66 -34.36 16.24
N VAL A 546 -9.65 -35.02 15.67
CA VAL A 546 -9.66 -36.48 15.41
C VAL A 546 -8.89 -37.27 16.48
N LYS A 547 -7.90 -36.65 17.14
CA LYS A 547 -6.98 -37.24 18.15
C LYS A 547 -6.23 -38.52 17.75
N THR A 548 -6.40 -39.03 16.53
CA THR A 548 -5.62 -40.13 15.97
C THR A 548 -4.32 -39.65 15.32
N ARG A 549 -3.34 -40.55 15.28
CA ARG A 549 -2.03 -40.33 14.65
C ARG A 549 -2.14 -40.48 13.14
N GLN A 550 -2.06 -39.38 12.40
CA GLN A 550 -2.05 -39.38 10.93
C GLN A 550 -0.61 -39.39 10.41
N ALA A 551 -0.36 -40.19 9.37
CA ALA A 551 0.96 -40.36 8.74
C ALA A 551 0.88 -40.19 7.22
N GLY A 552 2.04 -40.03 6.56
CA GLY A 552 2.12 -39.93 5.11
C GLY A 552 1.23 -38.84 4.51
N ALA A 553 0.51 -39.16 3.44
CA ALA A 553 -0.34 -38.19 2.75
C ALA A 553 -1.44 -37.59 3.66
N GLU A 554 -1.91 -38.30 4.68
CA GLU A 554 -2.92 -37.75 5.60
C GLU A 554 -2.34 -36.67 6.51
N ALA A 555 -1.13 -36.87 7.03
CA ALA A 555 -0.41 -35.86 7.80
C ALA A 555 -0.21 -34.58 6.97
N GLY A 556 0.26 -34.71 5.72
CA GLY A 556 0.42 -33.55 4.83
C GLY A 556 -0.90 -32.83 4.54
N ARG A 557 -2.00 -33.56 4.38
CA ARG A 557 -3.35 -33.00 4.19
C ARG A 557 -3.83 -32.26 5.45
N ALA A 558 -3.58 -32.79 6.64
CA ALA A 558 -3.96 -32.18 7.90
C ALA A 558 -3.31 -30.80 8.14
N LEU A 559 -2.13 -30.55 7.53
CA LEU A 559 -1.45 -29.26 7.61
C LEU A 559 -2.05 -28.18 6.69
N VAL A 560 -2.73 -28.53 5.59
CA VAL A 560 -3.22 -27.57 4.57
C VAL A 560 -4.07 -26.43 5.18
N PRO A 561 -5.03 -26.68 6.10
CA PRO A 561 -5.85 -25.60 6.65
C PRO A 561 -5.08 -24.58 7.51
N ILE A 562 -3.98 -25.00 8.15
CA ILE A 562 -3.25 -24.19 9.14
C ILE A 562 -1.96 -23.56 8.61
N LEU A 563 -1.52 -23.91 7.39
CA LEU A 563 -0.35 -23.34 6.73
C LEU A 563 -0.77 -22.46 5.53
N PRO A 564 -0.83 -21.12 5.66
CA PRO A 564 -1.41 -20.25 4.63
C PRO A 564 -0.81 -20.38 3.23
N GLY A 565 0.49 -20.72 3.13
CA GLY A 565 1.16 -20.92 1.84
C GLY A 565 0.69 -22.16 1.04
N PHE A 566 -0.15 -23.03 1.63
CA PHE A 566 -0.77 -24.18 0.97
C PHE A 566 -2.29 -24.04 0.80
N TRP A 567 -2.91 -22.90 1.15
CA TRP A 567 -4.36 -22.74 1.01
C TRP A 567 -4.88 -22.91 -0.42
N TRP A 568 -4.05 -22.69 -1.44
CA TRP A 568 -4.38 -22.98 -2.85
C TRP A 568 -4.57 -24.49 -3.14
N LEU A 569 -4.07 -25.39 -2.29
CA LEU A 569 -4.34 -26.83 -2.34
C LEU A 569 -5.67 -27.22 -1.67
N TYR A 570 -6.36 -26.30 -0.99
CA TYR A 570 -7.61 -26.62 -0.29
C TYR A 570 -8.69 -27.24 -1.19
N PRO A 571 -8.93 -26.76 -2.44
CA PRO A 571 -9.85 -27.42 -3.36
C PRO A 571 -9.45 -28.87 -3.70
N TRP A 572 -8.14 -29.15 -3.81
CA TRP A 572 -7.64 -30.49 -4.09
C TRP A 572 -7.90 -31.45 -2.92
N CYS A 573 -8.01 -30.95 -1.68
CA CYS A 573 -8.36 -31.75 -0.51
C CYS A 573 -9.82 -32.22 -0.50
N LEU A 574 -10.71 -31.57 -1.26
CA LEU A 574 -12.13 -31.90 -1.36
C LEU A 574 -12.42 -32.98 -2.42
N ALA A 575 -11.58 -33.09 -3.45
CA ALA A 575 -11.77 -34.04 -4.54
C ALA A 575 -11.15 -35.44 -4.24
N PRO A 576 -11.87 -36.55 -4.50
CA PRO A 576 -11.29 -37.89 -4.51
C PRO A 576 -10.07 -37.97 -5.44
N GLY A 577 -9.06 -38.77 -5.06
CA GLY A 577 -7.77 -38.85 -5.77
C GLY A 577 -6.83 -37.67 -5.48
N LEU A 578 -7.24 -36.44 -5.76
CA LEU A 578 -6.42 -35.24 -5.55
C LEU A 578 -6.06 -34.99 -4.07
N ARG A 579 -6.92 -35.41 -3.12
CA ARG A 579 -6.66 -35.28 -1.67
C ARG A 579 -5.33 -35.91 -1.24
N THR A 580 -4.96 -37.03 -1.86
CA THR A 580 -3.73 -37.77 -1.55
C THR A 580 -2.52 -37.09 -2.19
N LEU A 581 -2.68 -36.50 -3.38
CA LEU A 581 -1.65 -35.72 -4.05
C LEU A 581 -1.32 -34.45 -3.25
N ALA A 582 -2.34 -33.69 -2.81
CA ALA A 582 -2.16 -32.49 -2.00
C ALA A 582 -1.32 -32.79 -0.74
N GLY A 583 -1.66 -33.87 -0.02
CA GLY A 583 -0.89 -34.31 1.15
C GLY A 583 0.57 -34.67 0.85
N ARG A 584 0.84 -35.38 -0.26
CA ARG A 584 2.21 -35.66 -0.71
C ARG A 584 2.98 -34.39 -1.05
N VAL A 585 2.36 -33.41 -1.72
CA VAL A 585 2.98 -32.13 -2.08
C VAL A 585 3.41 -31.35 -0.84
N VAL A 586 2.54 -31.25 0.17
CA VAL A 586 2.89 -30.60 1.45
C VAL A 586 4.06 -31.30 2.12
N LEU A 587 4.02 -32.63 2.31
CA LEU A 587 5.11 -33.35 2.95
C LEU A 587 6.44 -33.23 2.19
N ARG A 588 6.43 -33.39 0.85
CA ARG A 588 7.62 -33.27 0.00
C ARG A 588 8.25 -31.89 0.06
N THR A 589 7.47 -30.83 0.25
CA THR A 589 8.01 -29.47 0.40
C THR A 589 9.00 -29.38 1.57
N PHE A 590 8.76 -30.16 2.64
CA PHE A 590 9.59 -30.20 3.84
C PHE A 590 10.67 -31.29 3.84
N GLU A 591 10.76 -32.12 2.81
CA GLU A 591 11.83 -33.14 2.71
C GLU A 591 13.20 -32.47 2.54
N LEU A 592 14.22 -33.10 3.10
CA LEU A 592 15.61 -32.61 3.05
C LEU A 592 16.34 -32.97 1.74
N ARG A 593 15.71 -33.80 0.91
CA ARG A 593 16.17 -34.11 -0.46
C ARG A 593 15.90 -32.96 -1.43
#